data_AF-A0A815FPL1-F1
#
_entry.id   AF-A0A815FPL1-F1
#
_cell.length_a   1.000
_cell.length_b   1.000
_cell.length_c   1.000
_cell.angle_alpha   90.00
_cell.angle_beta   90.00
_cell.angle_gamma   90.00
#
_symmetry.space_group_name_H-M   'P 1'
#
loop_
_entity.id
_entity.type
_entity.pdbx_description
1 polymer ?
#
loop_
_entity_poly.entity_id
_entity_poly.type
_entity_poly.pdbx_seq_one_letter_code
_entity_poly.pdbx_strand_id
1 'polypeptide(L)'
;MWLESKSVSHIFRKKMQSKDVQKVVKSKYGNGDGPVKIYRDLAGVVSLKTIKLWIKMIDNTGSINLSSPPDRPRIVRTKANILKAKWDLNRKKQVSTRKLAVKMDI
;
A
#
# COMPACT_ATOMS: atom_id res chain seq x y z
N MET A 1 -19.61 -9.19 -16.19
CA MET A 1 -18.39 -8.48 -16.61
C MET A 1 -17.44 -8.34 -15.43
N TRP A 2 -16.37 -9.15 -15.37
CA TRP A 2 -15.38 -9.16 -14.27
C TRP A 2 -13.93 -9.01 -14.76
N LEU A 3 -13.73 -8.69 -16.05
CA LEU A 3 -12.41 -8.71 -16.71
C LEU A 3 -11.72 -7.33 -16.80
N GLU A 4 -12.44 -6.23 -16.59
CA GLU A 4 -11.89 -4.88 -16.78
C GLU A 4 -11.00 -4.40 -15.62
N SER A 5 -11.26 -4.86 -14.39
CA SER A 5 -10.51 -4.41 -13.20
C SER A 5 -9.04 -4.86 -13.18
N LYS A 6 -8.72 -5.99 -13.83
CA LYS A 6 -7.35 -6.52 -13.90
C LYS A 6 -6.46 -5.74 -14.87
N SER A 7 -7.03 -5.24 -15.98
CA SER A 7 -6.29 -4.45 -16.97
C SER A 7 -5.92 -3.07 -16.42
N VAL A 8 -6.88 -2.40 -15.77
CA VAL A 8 -6.69 -1.07 -15.19
C VAL A 8 -5.63 -1.10 -14.08
N SER A 9 -5.67 -2.07 -13.17
CA SER A 9 -4.68 -2.20 -12.10
C SER A 9 -3.26 -2.49 -12.59
N HIS A 10 -3.10 -3.24 -13.69
CA HIS A 10 -1.80 -3.50 -14.29
C HIS A 10 -1.20 -2.25 -14.94
N ILE A 11 -2.01 -1.47 -15.65
CA ILE A 11 -1.60 -0.20 -16.27
C ILE A 11 -1.21 0.82 -15.19
N PHE A 12 -2.00 0.93 -14.11
CA PHE A 12 -1.66 1.79 -12.98
C PHE A 12 -0.36 1.36 -12.28
N ARG A 13 -0.13 0.06 -12.12
CA ARG A 13 1.11 -0.46 -11.53
C ARG A 13 2.33 -0.18 -12.40
N LYS A 14 2.22 -0.33 -13.73
CA LYS A 14 3.29 0.04 -14.68
C LYS A 14 3.58 1.54 -14.66
N LYS A 15 2.54 2.38 -14.67
CA LYS A 15 2.70 3.85 -14.57
C LYS A 15 3.30 4.28 -13.23
N MET A 16 2.90 3.64 -12.14
CA MET A 16 3.48 3.85 -10.80
C MET A 16 4.96 3.46 -10.75
N GLN A 17 5.37 2.41 -11.46
CA GLN A 17 6.77 1.97 -11.54
C GLN A 17 7.62 2.76 -12.53
N SER A 18 7.04 3.67 -13.32
CA SER A 18 7.79 4.51 -14.25
C SER A 18 8.74 5.44 -13.49
N LYS A 19 10.04 5.34 -13.82
CA LYS A 19 11.10 6.19 -13.25
C LYS A 19 10.90 7.66 -13.62
N ASP A 20 10.34 7.93 -14.79
CA ASP A 20 10.14 9.30 -15.28
C ASP A 20 9.12 10.04 -14.43
N VAL A 21 7.99 9.39 -14.13
CA VAL A 21 6.94 9.97 -13.28
C VAL A 21 7.44 10.21 -11.85
N GLN A 22 8.25 9.29 -11.31
CA GLN A 22 8.87 9.47 -10.00
C GLN A 22 9.86 10.63 -9.96
N LYS A 23 10.68 10.79 -11.01
CA LYS A 23 11.63 11.90 -11.14
C LYS A 23 10.90 13.25 -11.19
N VAL A 24 9.79 13.32 -11.92
CA VAL A 24 8.93 14.50 -11.99
C VAL A 24 8.33 14.83 -10.62
N VAL A 25 7.77 13.85 -9.90
CA VAL A 25 7.21 14.06 -8.56
C VAL A 25 8.29 14.55 -7.58
N LYS A 26 9.48 13.92 -7.59
CA LYS A 26 10.58 14.30 -6.71
C LYS A 26 11.06 15.72 -7.01
N SER A 27 11.20 16.09 -8.29
CA SER A 27 11.61 17.44 -8.69
C SER A 27 10.59 18.50 -8.28
N LYS A 28 9.29 18.27 -8.54
CA LYS A 28 8.23 19.21 -8.14
C LYS A 28 8.15 19.38 -6.63
N TYR A 29 8.22 18.28 -5.87
CA TYR A 29 8.22 18.34 -4.42
C TYR A 29 9.45 19.06 -3.87
N GLY A 30 10.64 18.84 -4.44
CA GLY A 30 11.86 19.58 -4.10
C GLY A 30 11.77 21.08 -4.38
N ASN A 31 10.95 21.49 -5.35
CA ASN A 31 10.64 22.89 -5.66
C ASN A 31 9.58 23.50 -4.72
N GLY A 32 9.09 22.75 -3.73
CA GLY A 32 8.08 23.20 -2.77
C GLY A 32 6.62 23.00 -3.23
N ASP A 33 6.38 22.27 -4.32
CA ASP A 33 5.01 22.01 -4.76
C ASP A 33 4.29 21.03 -3.82
N GLY A 34 3.09 21.43 -3.39
CA GLY A 34 2.23 20.58 -2.56
C GLY A 34 1.65 19.36 -3.31
N PRO A 35 1.25 18.30 -2.58
CA PRO A 35 0.76 17.03 -3.14
C PRO A 35 -0.43 17.20 -4.10
N VAL A 36 -1.32 18.16 -3.85
CA VAL A 36 -2.50 18.42 -4.68
C VAL A 36 -2.13 19.08 -6.00
N LYS A 37 -1.12 19.97 -5.99
CA LYS A 37 -0.60 20.62 -7.19
C LYS A 37 0.09 19.61 -8.10
N ILE A 38 0.96 18.78 -7.52
CA ILE A 38 1.63 17.68 -8.23
C ILE A 38 0.61 16.72 -8.87
N TYR A 39 -0.48 16.40 -8.17
CA TYR A 39 -1.54 15.55 -8.71
C TYR A 39 -2.24 16.17 -9.93
N ARG A 40 -2.55 17.47 -9.88
CA ARG A 40 -3.15 18.21 -11.00
C ARG A 40 -2.19 18.28 -12.19
N ASP A 41 -0.91 18.56 -11.95
CA ASP A 41 0.12 18.65 -12.99
C ASP A 41 0.37 17.31 -13.69
N LEU A 42 0.15 16.20 -12.98
CA LEU A 42 0.21 14.85 -13.53
C LEU A 42 -1.08 14.41 -14.21
N ALA A 43 -2.10 15.28 -14.33
CA ALA A 43 -3.38 14.98 -14.98
C ALA A 43 -4.01 13.64 -14.53
N GLY A 44 -3.83 13.24 -13.27
CA GLY A 44 -4.34 11.97 -12.76
C GLY A 44 -3.63 10.70 -13.25
N VAL A 45 -2.46 10.81 -13.90
CA VAL A 45 -1.60 9.68 -14.30
C VAL A 45 -1.30 8.76 -13.11
N VAL A 46 -1.21 9.34 -11.91
CA VAL A 46 -1.03 8.62 -10.65
C VAL A 46 -2.06 9.10 -9.63
N SER A 47 -2.55 8.19 -8.80
CA SER A 47 -3.51 8.55 -7.76
C SER A 47 -2.90 9.52 -6.74
N LEU A 48 -3.72 10.42 -6.19
CA LEU A 48 -3.30 11.34 -5.11
C LEU A 48 -2.74 10.58 -3.90
N LYS A 49 -3.29 9.41 -3.59
CA LYS A 49 -2.82 8.55 -2.50
C LYS A 49 -1.38 8.09 -2.73
N THR A 50 -1.04 7.72 -3.97
CA THR A 50 0.31 7.34 -4.36
C THR A 50 1.29 8.50 -4.21
N ILE A 51 0.90 9.71 -4.66
CA ILE A 51 1.74 10.91 -4.56
C ILE A 51 2.03 11.25 -3.09
N LYS A 52 1.00 11.26 -2.23
CA LYS A 52 1.18 11.46 -0.78
C LYS A 52 2.13 10.43 -0.16
N LEU A 53 2.06 9.19 -0.64
CA LEU A 53 2.92 8.13 -0.14
C LEU A 53 4.38 8.33 -0.58
N TRP A 54 4.60 8.71 -1.84
CA TRP A 54 5.94 9.04 -2.34
C TRP A 54 6.55 10.24 -1.64
N ILE A 55 5.76 11.26 -1.34
CA ILE A 55 6.20 12.40 -0.54
C ILE A 55 6.68 11.94 0.85
N LYS A 56 5.89 11.12 1.55
CA LYS A 56 6.33 10.54 2.83
C LYS A 56 7.61 9.71 2.71
N MET A 57 7.81 9.00 1.59
CA MET A 57 9.06 8.27 1.35
C MET A 57 10.24 9.23 1.11
N ILE A 58 10.02 10.33 0.38
CA ILE A 58 11.04 11.37 0.18
C ILE A 58 11.43 11.99 1.51
N ASP A 59 10.46 12.31 2.38
CA ASP A 59 10.74 12.88 3.70
C ASP A 59 11.54 11.92 4.59
N ASN A 60 11.25 10.61 4.52
CA ASN A 60 11.91 9.62 5.37
C ASN A 60 13.27 9.11 4.83
N THR A 61 13.45 9.06 3.52
CA THR A 61 14.58 8.34 2.89
C THR A 61 15.26 9.13 1.77
N GLY A 62 14.74 10.32 1.40
CA GLY A 62 15.27 11.14 0.30
C GLY A 62 15.06 10.52 -1.10
N SER A 63 14.37 9.38 -1.20
CA SER A 63 14.19 8.63 -2.43
C SER A 63 12.86 7.88 -2.47
N ILE A 64 12.35 7.68 -3.69
CA ILE A 64 11.15 6.87 -3.95
C ILE A 64 11.63 5.47 -4.33
N ASN A 65 11.92 4.61 -3.35
CA ASN A 65 12.30 3.22 -3.59
C ASN A 65 11.04 2.34 -3.63
N LEU A 66 10.60 1.95 -4.83
CA LEU A 66 9.47 1.04 -5.04
C LEU A 66 9.84 -0.45 -5.08
N SER A 67 11.14 -0.78 -5.01
CA SER A 67 11.63 -2.16 -4.92
C SER A 67 11.08 -2.87 -3.68
N SER A 68 10.84 -2.09 -2.62
CA SER A 68 10.14 -2.54 -1.43
C SER A 68 8.78 -1.86 -1.40
N PRO A 69 7.66 -2.60 -1.48
CA PRO A 69 6.36 -2.00 -1.23
C PRO A 69 6.39 -1.33 0.16
N PRO A 70 5.76 -0.16 0.32
CA PRO A 70 5.56 0.50 1.62
C PRO A 70 4.50 -0.25 2.38
N ASP A 71 4.80 -1.49 2.70
CA ASP A 71 3.94 -2.39 3.39
C ASP A 71 4.80 -3.57 3.80
N ARG A 72 4.83 -3.82 5.10
CA ARG A 72 5.41 -5.03 5.68
C ARG A 72 5.09 -6.22 4.76
N PRO A 73 6.07 -7.06 4.40
CA PRO A 73 5.87 -8.17 3.48
C PRO A 73 4.58 -8.90 3.82
N ARG A 74 3.80 -9.32 2.82
CA ARG A 74 2.55 -10.08 3.03
C ARG A 74 2.76 -11.19 4.06
N ILE A 75 3.93 -11.83 4.03
CA ILE A 75 4.41 -12.83 4.99
C ILE A 75 4.43 -12.30 6.44
N VAL A 76 5.00 -11.11 6.67
CA VAL A 76 5.06 -10.46 7.99
C VAL A 76 3.66 -10.06 8.47
N ARG A 77 2.77 -9.57 7.58
CA ARG A 77 1.37 -9.29 7.92
C ARG A 77 0.61 -10.56 8.30
N THR A 78 0.75 -11.63 7.50
CA THR A 78 0.14 -12.93 7.79
C THR A 78 0.69 -13.50 9.09
N LYS A 79 2.00 -13.43 9.34
CA LYS A 79 2.62 -13.89 10.60
C LYS A 79 2.12 -13.10 11.80
N ALA A 80 2.02 -11.77 11.69
CA ALA A 80 1.48 -10.92 12.76
C ALA A 80 -0.01 -11.19 13.01
N ASN A 81 -0.81 -11.40 11.97
CA ASN A 81 -2.23 -11.75 12.09
C ASN A 81 -2.41 -13.15 12.68
N ILE A 82 -1.59 -14.14 12.29
CA ILE A 82 -1.57 -15.49 12.88
C ILE A 82 -1.21 -15.42 14.36
N LEU A 83 -0.19 -14.64 14.71
CA LEU A 83 0.19 -14.42 16.11
C LEU A 83 -0.98 -13.79 16.86
N LYS A 84 -1.51 -12.65 16.40
CA LYS A 84 -2.65 -11.99 17.04
C LYS A 84 -3.85 -12.93 17.20
N ALA A 85 -4.18 -13.71 16.18
CA ALA A 85 -5.22 -14.74 16.25
C ALA A 85 -4.88 -15.80 17.31
N LYS A 86 -3.65 -16.33 17.36
CA LYS A 86 -3.20 -17.29 18.40
C LYS A 86 -3.28 -16.70 19.81
N TRP A 87 -2.91 -15.43 19.97
CA TRP A 87 -3.00 -14.72 21.25
C TRP A 87 -4.45 -14.49 21.67
N ASP A 88 -5.32 -14.05 20.74
CA ASP A 88 -6.77 -13.94 20.97
C ASP A 88 -7.40 -15.30 21.27
N LEU A 89 -6.95 -16.36 20.59
CA LEU A 89 -7.35 -17.74 20.78
C LEU A 89 -6.95 -18.26 22.16
N ASN A 90 -5.70 -18.06 22.58
CA ASN A 90 -5.22 -18.47 23.89
C ASN A 90 -5.89 -17.65 25.00
N ARG A 91 -6.15 -16.36 24.78
CA ARG A 91 -6.98 -15.54 25.68
C ARG A 91 -8.43 -16.05 25.75
N LYS A 92 -8.93 -16.56 24.64
CA LYS A 92 -10.25 -17.22 24.54
C LYS A 92 -10.22 -18.72 24.83
N LYS A 93 -9.12 -19.36 25.24
CA LYS A 93 -9.13 -20.80 25.59
C LYS A 93 -9.86 -21.09 26.90
N GLN A 94 -10.42 -20.08 27.56
CA GLN A 94 -11.59 -20.25 28.45
C GLN A 94 -12.91 -20.48 27.68
N VAL A 95 -12.91 -20.51 26.36
CA VAL A 95 -14.10 -20.52 25.51
C VAL A 95 -13.90 -21.48 24.34
N SER A 96 -14.74 -22.51 24.33
CA SER A 96 -14.82 -23.67 23.42
C SER A 96 -14.33 -23.47 21.97
N THR A 97 -13.62 -24.49 21.48
CA THR A 97 -13.17 -24.71 20.08
C THR A 97 -14.25 -24.45 19.03
N ARG A 98 -15.53 -24.65 19.37
CA ARG A 98 -16.67 -24.37 18.49
C ARG A 98 -16.79 -22.89 18.10
N LYS A 99 -16.45 -21.95 18.99
CA LYS A 99 -16.51 -20.51 18.69
C LYS A 99 -15.40 -20.06 17.74
N LEU A 100 -14.37 -20.89 17.55
CA LEU A 100 -13.22 -20.57 16.70
C LEU A 100 -13.50 -20.89 15.25
N ALA A 101 -14.15 -22.04 14.98
CA ALA A 101 -14.62 -22.41 13.64
C ALA A 101 -15.57 -21.35 13.07
N VAL A 102 -16.58 -20.94 13.85
CA VAL A 102 -17.56 -19.91 13.45
C VAL A 102 -16.91 -18.55 13.15
N LYS A 103 -15.81 -18.19 13.82
CA LYS A 103 -15.12 -16.92 13.57
C LYS A 103 -14.16 -16.99 12.37
N MET A 104 -13.72 -18.19 12.00
CA MET A 104 -12.81 -18.43 10.88
C MET A 104 -13.53 -18.77 9.57
N ASP A 105 -14.85 -18.96 9.61
CA ASP A 105 -15.69 -19.34 8.46
C ASP A 105 -15.13 -20.56 7.71
N ILE A 106 -14.73 -21.56 8.53
CA ILE A 106 -14.31 -22.90 8.12
C ILE A 106 -15.38 -23.88 8.59
#